data_AF-A0A920G3C2-F1
#
_entry.id   AF-A0A920G3C2-F1
#
_cell.length_a   1.000
_cell.length_b   1.000
_cell.length_c   1.000
_cell.angle_alpha   90.00
_cell.angle_beta   90.00
_cell.angle_gamma   90.00
#
_symmetry.space_group_name_H-M   'P 1'
#
loop_
_entity.id
_entity.type
_entity.pdbx_description
1 polymer ?
#
loop_
_entity_poly.entity_id
_entity_poly.type
_entity_poly.pdbx_seq_one_letter_code
_entity_poly.pdbx_strand_id
1 'polypeptide(L)' 'MESFIEAGRQDVVNKDELIYGKSITDPCMDWAQSVATLETLANAVQSRRRGLAHRPRNLHGHADDIT' A
#
# COMPACT_ATOMS: atom_id res chain seq x y z
N MET A 1 -4.13 -4.81 -2.31
CA MET A 1 -5.07 -3.99 -1.52
C MET A 1 -6.15 -3.57 -2.48
N GLU A 2 -7.39 -3.96 -2.21
CA GLU A 2 -8.54 -3.60 -3.04
C GLU A 2 -9.45 -2.66 -2.24
N SER A 3 -9.79 -1.53 -2.84
CA SER A 3 -10.49 -0.43 -2.19
C SER A 3 -11.49 0.21 -3.15
N PHE A 4 -12.60 0.68 -2.60
CA PHE A 4 -13.57 1.47 -3.33
C PHE A 4 -14.18 2.53 -2.40
N ILE A 5 -15.17 3.30 -2.87
CA ILE A 5 -15.74 4.37 -2.05
C ILE A 5 -16.49 3.76 -0.86
N GLU A 6 -17.38 2.82 -1.16
CA GLU A 6 -18.15 2.03 -0.23
C GLU A 6 -17.52 0.64 -0.02
N ALA A 7 -17.58 0.16 1.21
CA ALA A 7 -17.06 -1.16 1.56
C ALA A 7 -17.88 -2.32 0.95
N GLY A 8 -17.21 -3.46 0.83
CA GLY A 8 -17.76 -4.74 0.41
C GLY A 8 -17.96 -4.84 -1.09
N ARG A 9 -18.91 -5.68 -1.48
CA ARG A 9 -19.35 -5.89 -2.87
C ARG A 9 -20.87 -5.92 -2.96
N GLN A 10 -21.41 -5.81 -4.16
CA GLN A 10 -22.82 -5.96 -4.49
C GLN A 10 -23.00 -6.86 -5.72
N ASP A 11 -24.16 -7.50 -5.83
CA ASP A 11 -24.55 -8.25 -7.03
C ASP A 11 -25.27 -7.35 -8.03
N VAL A 12 -25.09 -7.63 -9.33
CA VAL A 12 -25.79 -6.91 -10.39
C VAL A 12 -27.12 -7.60 -10.69
N VAL A 13 -28.17 -7.21 -9.96
CA VAL A 13 -29.54 -7.68 -10.19
C VAL A 13 -30.30 -6.71 -11.11
N ASN A 14 -30.23 -5.42 -10.80
CA ASN A 14 -30.76 -4.31 -11.62
C ASN A 14 -29.70 -3.21 -11.69
N LYS A 15 -29.39 -2.72 -12.90
CA LYS A 15 -28.36 -1.69 -13.09
C LYS A 15 -28.73 -0.35 -12.47
N ASP A 16 -30.02 -0.04 -12.40
CA ASP A 16 -30.51 1.25 -11.88
C ASP A 16 -30.54 1.30 -10.35
N GLU A 17 -30.30 0.18 -9.68
CA GLU A 17 -30.31 0.05 -8.21
C GLU A 17 -28.89 -0.13 -7.62
N LEU A 18 -27.86 -0.06 -8.45
CA LEU A 18 -26.48 -0.22 -7.98
C LEU A 18 -26.08 0.95 -7.08
N ILE A 19 -25.51 0.61 -5.93
CA ILE A 19 -24.90 1.59 -5.03
C ILE A 19 -23.65 2.11 -5.74
N TYR A 20 -23.65 3.41 -6.05
CA TYR A 20 -22.48 4.07 -6.61
C TYR A 20 -21.29 3.88 -5.68
N GLY A 21 -20.14 3.52 -6.26
CA GLY A 21 -18.93 3.38 -5.46
C GLY A 21 -18.85 2.10 -4.63
N LYS A 22 -19.67 1.06 -4.90
CA LYS A 22 -19.54 -0.29 -4.33
C LYS A 22 -19.17 -1.35 -5.39
N SER A 23 -18.17 -2.18 -5.09
CA SER A 23 -17.60 -3.16 -6.04
C SER A 23 -18.64 -4.18 -6.51
N ILE A 24 -18.57 -4.64 -7.76
CA ILE A 24 -19.42 -5.73 -8.30
C ILE A 24 -18.66 -7.06 -8.46
N THR A 25 -17.36 -7.07 -8.15
CA THR A 25 -16.50 -8.25 -8.22
C THR A 25 -16.17 -8.71 -6.80
N ASP A 26 -14.97 -8.43 -6.32
CA ASP A 26 -14.48 -8.81 -5.01
C ASP A 26 -14.78 -7.71 -3.96
N PRO A 27 -14.95 -8.07 -2.69
CA PRO A 27 -15.24 -7.12 -1.62
C PRO A 27 -14.04 -6.19 -1.35
N CYS A 28 -14.30 -4.88 -1.42
CA CYS A 28 -13.30 -3.85 -1.16
C CYS A 28 -13.40 -3.27 0.25
N MET A 29 -12.31 -2.66 0.75
CA MET A 29 -12.40 -1.73 1.88
C MET A 29 -12.98 -0.37 1.44
N ASP A 30 -13.52 0.39 2.38
CA ASP A 30 -14.03 1.75 2.10
C ASP A 30 -12.91 2.78 1.93
N TRP A 31 -13.31 4.01 1.60
CA TRP A 31 -12.39 5.12 1.40
C TRP A 31 -11.61 5.50 2.67
N ALA A 32 -12.24 5.51 3.84
CA ALA A 32 -11.59 5.89 5.08
C ALA A 32 -10.47 4.90 5.45
N GLN A 33 -10.72 3.61 5.28
CA GLN A 33 -9.74 2.54 5.45
C GLN A 33 -8.59 2.65 4.44
N SER A 34 -8.90 3.06 3.21
CA SER A 34 -7.89 3.27 2.16
C SER A 34 -6.90 4.38 2.56
N VAL A 35 -7.42 5.53 3.02
CA VAL A 35 -6.59 6.65 3.49
C VAL A 35 -5.71 6.21 4.65
N ALA A 36 -6.29 5.60 5.69
CA ALA A 36 -5.53 5.15 6.86
C ALA A 36 -4.43 4.12 6.49
N THR A 37 -4.72 3.22 5.56
CA THR A 37 -3.74 2.23 5.09
C THR A 37 -2.59 2.88 4.32
N LEU A 38 -2.90 3.83 3.44
CA LEU A 38 -1.90 4.57 2.67
C LEU A 38 -1.04 5.47 3.57
N GLU A 39 -1.63 6.11 4.58
CA GLU A 39 -0.88 6.89 5.59
C GLU A 39 0.08 6.00 6.38
N THR A 40 -0.39 4.83 6.82
CA THR A 40 0.46 3.85 7.51
C THR A 40 1.63 3.42 6.64
N LEU A 41 1.37 3.11 5.36
CA LEU A 41 2.42 2.73 4.41
C LEU A 41 3.41 3.88 4.17
N ALA A 42 2.93 5.11 3.99
CA ALA A 42 3.76 6.28 3.79
C ALA A 42 4.69 6.51 4.99
N ASN A 43 4.15 6.43 6.21
CA ASN A 43 4.93 6.56 7.45
C ASN A 43 6.02 5.48 7.57
N ALA A 44 5.69 4.22 7.25
CA ALA A 44 6.66 3.13 7.25
C ALA A 44 7.80 3.36 6.24
N VAL A 45 7.47 3.77 5.02
CA VAL A 45 8.46 4.09 3.98
C VAL A 45 9.36 5.24 4.38
N GLN A 46 8.80 6.31 4.98
CA GLN A 46 9.59 7.44 5.46
C GLN A 46 10.55 7.03 6.59
N SER A 47 10.08 6.25 7.56
CA SER A 47 10.93 5.74 8.65
C SER A 47 12.08 4.89 8.12
N ARG A 48 11.82 4.01 7.14
CA ARG A 48 12.87 3.23 6.47
C ARG A 48 13.89 4.13 5.77
N ARG A 49 13.44 5.17 5.04
CA ARG A 49 14.35 6.10 4.34
C ARG A 49 15.26 6.85 5.32
N ARG A 50 14.73 7.29 6.46
CA ARG A 50 15.53 7.92 7.54
C ARG A 50 16.57 6.97 8.11
N GLY A 51 16.18 5.72 8.38
CA GLY A 51 17.12 4.69 8.87
C GLY A 51 18.22 4.31 7.87
N LEU A 52 17.90 4.26 6.57
CA LEU A 52 18.88 4.01 5.51
C LEU A 52 19.83 5.19 5.28
N ALA A 53 19.36 6.43 5.43
CA ALA A 53 20.21 7.61 5.37
C ALA A 53 21.24 7.65 6.51
N HIS A 54 20.95 6.98 7.64
CA HIS A 54 21.84 6.90 8.80
C HIS A 54 22.75 5.66 8.79
N ARG A 55 22.56 4.69 7.87
CA ARG A 55 23.45 3.53 7.80
C ARG A 55 24.68 3.90 6.98
N PRO A 56 25.90 3.99 7.56
CA PRO A 56 27.09 4.18 6.76
C PRO A 56 27.14 3.05 5.73
N ARG A 57 27.26 3.43 4.45
CA ARG A 57 27.51 2.47 3.38
C ARG A 57 28.90 1.90 3.63
N ASN A 58 29.00 0.76 4.30
CA ASN A 58 30.22 -0.03 4.30
C ASN A 58 30.45 -0.53 2.87
N LEU A 59 31.06 0.33 2.06
CA LEU A 59 31.77 -0.05 0.85
C LEU A 59 32.93 -0.92 1.34
N HIS A 60 32.70 -2.23 1.42
CA HIS A 60 33.78 -3.17 1.64
C HIS A 60 34.65 -3.10 0.39
N GLY A 61 35.74 -2.34 0.50
CA GLY A 61 36.86 -2.39 -0.42
C GLY A 61 37.39 -3.81 -0.42
N HIS A 62 37.23 -4.49 -1.54
CA HIS A 62 37.96 -5.70 -1.82
C HIS A 62 39.27 -5.26 -2.48
N ALA A 63 40.23 -4.88 -1.64
CA ALA A 63 41.62 -4.76 -2.03
C ALA A 63 42.41 -5.68 -1.09
N ASP A 64 43.20 -6.54 -1.72
CA ASP A 64 44.31 -7.32 -1.17
C ASP A 64 43.96 -8.70 -0.59
N ASP A 65 43.79 -9.67 -1.50
CA ASP A 65 44.15 -11.08 -1.26
C ASP A 65 44.89 -11.65 -2.50
N ILE A 66 46.05 -11.05 -2.80
CA ILE A 66 47.10 -11.67 -3.63
C ILE A 66 48.43 -11.41 -2.92
N THR A 67 48.75 -12.23 -1.91
CA THR A 67 50.09 -12.76 -1.60
C THR A 67 49.93 -13.85 -0.55
#